data_AF-A0A7K4AMT3-F1
#
_entry.id   AF-A0A7K4AMT3-F1
#
_cell.length_a   1.000
_cell.length_b   1.000
_cell.length_c   1.000
_cell.angle_alpha   90.00
_cell.angle_beta   90.00
_cell.angle_gamma   90.00
#
_symmetry.space_group_name_H-M   'P 1'
#
loop_
_entity.id
_entity.type
_entity.pdbx_description
1 polymer ?
#
loop_
_entity_poly.entity_id
_entity_poly.type
_entity_poly.pdbx_seq_one_letter_code
_entity_poly.pdbx_strand_id
1 'polypeptide(L)'
;MAKVLVCVAWPYANSLIHLGHVAGSLLPPDIFSRYHRLKGNEVLMVSGSDQHGTPITVKAEREGVSPLEIAERYHKLNKKAIEDLNIEFSLFTKTHTDNHFQVVHNIFLDLLNKGYLYQKDTLQYFCPHCDKFLPDRYVEGICPSCGNEEVRGDQCELCGKTFEGGELIEARCVHCDTSPEMRETKHYFIKLSAFQEPLIDWVKDKEHWRSSVKLFTQNWLEAGLQDRPITRDMSWGIPVPLAGQEEKVIYVWFEAVIGYLSASMEWAKQHGDADAWKAYWTDPSVRGYYFLGKDNIPFHTIIWPAILMGYGGLNLPYDVPANEFLTFKGDKV
;
A
#
# COMPACT_ATOMS: atom_id res chain seq x y z
N MET A 1 14.39 -15.54 25.63
CA MET A 1 13.95 -15.72 24.24
C MET A 1 13.28 -14.42 23.83
N ALA A 2 13.76 -13.72 22.78
CA ALA A 2 13.13 -12.47 22.34
C ALA A 2 12.21 -12.74 21.15
N LYS A 3 11.10 -12.01 21.07
CA LYS A 3 10.19 -12.02 19.91
C LYS A 3 10.58 -10.90 18.93
N VAL A 4 10.55 -11.21 17.65
CA VAL A 4 10.88 -10.28 16.56
C VAL A 4 9.78 -10.35 15.51
N LEU A 5 9.25 -9.19 15.14
CA LEU A 5 8.28 -9.06 14.06
C LEU A 5 9.01 -8.60 12.80
N VAL A 6 8.83 -9.31 11.70
CA VAL A 6 9.41 -8.99 10.39
C VAL A 6 8.28 -8.84 9.38
N CYS A 7 8.06 -7.62 8.92
CA CYS A 7 7.05 -7.26 7.94
C CYS A 7 7.73 -7.01 6.61
N VAL A 8 7.26 -7.66 5.54
CA VAL A 8 7.90 -7.56 4.22
C VAL A 8 6.91 -7.00 3.21
N ALA A 9 7.32 -5.93 2.51
CA ALA A 9 6.50 -5.26 1.50
C ALA A 9 5.81 -6.25 0.54
N TRP A 10 4.49 -6.07 0.39
CA TRP A 10 3.60 -6.94 -0.37
C TRP A 10 3.91 -6.81 -1.87
N PRO A 11 4.29 -7.89 -2.58
CA PRO A 11 4.37 -7.86 -4.04
C PRO A 11 2.98 -7.72 -4.64
N TYR A 12 2.85 -6.81 -5.62
CA TYR A 12 1.61 -6.56 -6.33
C TYR A 12 1.21 -7.75 -7.21
N ALA A 13 -0.06 -8.17 -7.17
CA ALA A 13 -0.56 -9.35 -7.85
C ALA A 13 -1.01 -9.09 -9.30
N ASN A 14 -0.27 -8.29 -10.07
CA ASN A 14 -0.57 -7.99 -11.49
C ASN A 14 0.54 -8.44 -12.46
N SER A 15 1.68 -8.89 -11.95
CA SER A 15 2.83 -9.34 -12.71
C SER A 15 3.66 -10.36 -11.93
N LEU A 16 4.64 -10.96 -12.62
CA LEU A 16 5.63 -11.84 -11.99
C LEU A 16 6.62 -11.01 -11.17
N ILE A 17 7.04 -11.54 -10.02
CA ILE A 17 8.21 -11.01 -9.31
C ILE A 17 9.47 -11.16 -10.16
N HIS A 18 10.40 -10.22 -9.99
CA HIS A 18 11.68 -10.15 -10.68
C HIS A 18 12.84 -9.97 -9.69
N LEU A 19 14.10 -9.98 -10.17
CA LEU A 19 15.28 -9.90 -9.30
C LEU A 19 15.32 -8.65 -8.42
N GLY A 20 14.80 -7.51 -8.89
CA GLY A 20 14.59 -6.33 -8.05
C GLY A 20 13.74 -6.58 -6.80
N HIS A 21 12.68 -7.41 -6.87
CA HIS A 21 11.90 -7.82 -5.69
C HIS A 21 12.74 -8.68 -4.75
N VAL A 22 13.51 -9.62 -5.30
CA VAL A 22 14.36 -10.53 -4.53
C VAL A 22 15.43 -9.74 -3.76
N ALA A 23 16.21 -8.91 -4.46
CA ALA A 23 17.26 -8.10 -3.85
C ALA A 23 16.69 -7.00 -2.93
N GLY A 24 15.55 -6.42 -3.31
CA GLY A 24 14.95 -5.29 -2.61
C GLY A 24 14.26 -5.68 -1.30
N SER A 25 13.25 -6.56 -1.37
CA SER A 25 12.37 -6.82 -0.22
C SER A 25 12.28 -8.28 0.20
N LEU A 26 12.67 -9.28 -0.61
CA LEU A 26 12.45 -10.69 -0.22
C LEU A 26 13.66 -11.36 0.44
N LEU A 27 14.86 -11.25 -0.15
CA LEU A 27 16.06 -11.91 0.36
C LEU A 27 16.60 -11.32 1.67
N PRO A 28 16.66 -9.98 1.86
CA PRO A 28 17.15 -9.38 3.10
C PRO A 28 16.38 -9.81 4.37
N PRO A 29 15.03 -9.79 4.42
CA PRO A 29 14.31 -10.25 5.61
C PRO A 29 14.42 -11.75 5.86
N ASP A 30 14.62 -12.57 4.82
CA ASP A 30 14.86 -14.00 4.99
C ASP A 30 16.19 -14.26 5.72
N ILE A 31 17.28 -13.64 5.26
CA ILE A 31 18.59 -13.71 5.91
C ILE A 31 18.50 -13.24 7.37
N PHE A 32 17.84 -12.10 7.59
CA PHE A 32 17.63 -11.53 8.92
C PHE A 32 16.83 -12.48 9.84
N SER A 33 15.73 -13.04 9.34
CA SER A 33 14.88 -13.96 10.08
C SER A 33 15.61 -15.25 10.43
N ARG A 34 16.36 -15.82 9.48
CA ARG A 34 17.19 -17.02 9.72
C ARG A 34 18.23 -16.78 10.79
N TYR A 35 18.94 -15.65 10.75
CA TYR A 35 19.89 -15.27 11.80
C TYR A 35 19.21 -15.20 13.19
N HIS A 36 18.06 -14.55 13.28
CA HIS A 36 17.34 -14.43 14.55
C HIS A 36 16.84 -15.78 15.08
N ARG A 37 16.29 -16.64 14.20
CA ARG A 37 15.91 -18.02 14.57
C ARG A 37 17.11 -18.82 15.08
N LEU A 38 18.26 -18.74 14.39
CA LEU A 38 19.50 -19.41 14.82
C LEU A 38 20.03 -18.90 16.17
N LYS A 39 19.83 -17.62 16.48
CA LYS A 39 20.14 -17.03 17.79
C LYS A 39 19.18 -17.50 18.90
N GLY A 40 18.13 -18.24 18.56
CA GLY A 40 17.09 -18.69 19.48
C GLY A 40 16.02 -17.64 19.75
N ASN A 41 15.81 -16.66 18.86
CA ASN A 41 14.65 -15.77 18.94
C ASN A 41 13.44 -16.38 18.22
N GLU A 42 12.25 -16.00 18.67
CA GLU A 42 10.99 -16.31 17.99
C GLU A 42 10.72 -15.23 16.93
N VAL A 43 10.60 -15.63 15.67
CA VAL A 43 10.41 -14.69 14.55
C VAL A 43 9.06 -14.92 13.88
N LEU A 44 8.24 -13.87 13.86
CA LEU A 44 7.03 -13.80 13.05
C LEU A 44 7.35 -12.99 11.79
N MET A 45 7.60 -13.69 10.67
CA MET A 45 7.88 -13.08 9.37
C MET A 45 6.65 -13.20 8.48
N VAL A 46 6.00 -12.08 8.16
CA VAL A 46 4.73 -12.04 7.44
C VAL A 46 4.80 -11.18 6.18
N SER A 47 4.07 -11.63 5.16
CA SER A 47 3.86 -10.91 3.90
C SER A 47 2.68 -11.56 3.15
N GLY A 48 2.52 -11.20 1.89
CA GLY A 48 1.54 -11.81 1.01
C GLY A 48 1.47 -11.06 -0.32
N SER A 49 0.44 -11.36 -1.10
CA SER A 49 0.17 -10.64 -2.35
C SER A 49 -0.81 -9.48 -2.12
N ASP A 50 -0.44 -8.28 -2.57
CA ASP A 50 -1.35 -7.15 -2.69
C ASP A 50 -2.24 -7.38 -3.92
N GLN A 51 -3.53 -7.62 -3.67
CA GLN A 51 -4.51 -8.07 -4.66
C GLN A 51 -5.51 -6.98 -5.07
N HIS A 52 -5.36 -5.72 -4.65
CA HIS A 52 -6.31 -4.66 -5.00
C HIS A 52 -5.69 -3.56 -5.86
N GLY A 53 -6.51 -2.59 -6.27
CA GLY A 53 -6.09 -1.40 -7.02
C GLY A 53 -6.17 -1.49 -8.55
N THR A 54 -6.04 -0.32 -9.18
CA THR A 54 -6.29 -0.11 -10.61
C THR A 54 -5.40 -0.93 -11.55
N PRO A 55 -4.11 -1.19 -11.28
CA PRO A 55 -3.30 -2.00 -12.20
C PRO A 55 -3.82 -3.43 -12.41
N ILE A 56 -4.50 -4.01 -11.42
CA ILE A 56 -5.11 -5.34 -11.54
C ILE A 56 -6.36 -5.27 -12.42
N THR A 57 -7.21 -4.24 -12.25
CA THR A 57 -8.40 -4.05 -13.09
C THR A 57 -8.03 -3.78 -14.55
N VAL A 58 -7.03 -2.93 -14.80
CA VAL A 58 -6.51 -2.66 -16.16
C VAL A 58 -6.07 -3.97 -16.84
N LYS A 59 -5.35 -4.83 -16.10
CA LYS A 59 -4.85 -6.10 -16.63
C LYS A 59 -5.99 -7.08 -16.92
N ALA A 60 -6.94 -7.18 -15.99
CA ALA A 60 -8.14 -8.00 -16.13
C ALA A 60 -8.95 -7.63 -17.38
N GLU A 61 -9.19 -6.33 -17.58
CA GLU A 61 -9.90 -5.81 -18.75
C GLU A 61 -9.14 -6.11 -20.05
N ARG A 62 -7.82 -5.91 -20.09
CA ARG A 62 -6.98 -6.22 -21.26
C ARG A 62 -7.01 -7.70 -21.63
N GLU A 63 -7.11 -8.58 -20.63
CA GLU A 63 -7.14 -10.03 -20.82
C GLU A 63 -8.57 -10.61 -20.95
N GLY A 64 -9.61 -9.79 -20.76
CA GLY A 64 -11.00 -10.23 -20.81
C GLY A 64 -11.41 -11.18 -19.67
N VAL A 65 -10.78 -11.06 -18.51
CA VAL A 65 -11.03 -11.91 -17.31
C VAL A 65 -11.37 -11.04 -16.10
N SER A 66 -11.78 -11.65 -14.98
CA SER A 66 -12.03 -10.90 -13.75
C SER A 66 -10.73 -10.46 -13.05
N PRO A 67 -10.76 -9.36 -12.26
CA PRO A 67 -9.64 -8.96 -11.40
C PRO A 67 -9.18 -10.06 -10.43
N LEU A 68 -10.13 -10.86 -9.91
CA LEU A 68 -9.83 -11.99 -9.03
C LEU A 68 -8.99 -13.06 -9.75
N GLU A 69 -9.30 -13.39 -11.01
CA GLU A 69 -8.53 -14.35 -11.79
C GLU A 69 -7.09 -13.88 -12.05
N ILE A 70 -6.87 -12.58 -12.26
CA ILE A 70 -5.53 -11.99 -12.36
C ILE A 70 -4.79 -12.12 -11.03
N ALA A 71 -5.42 -11.64 -9.95
CA ALA A 71 -4.83 -11.60 -8.62
C ALA A 71 -4.47 -12.99 -8.09
N GLU A 72 -5.34 -13.99 -8.29
CA GLU A 72 -5.11 -15.38 -7.87
C GLU A 72 -4.03 -16.07 -8.69
N ARG A 73 -4.02 -15.83 -10.02
CA ARG A 73 -2.98 -16.37 -10.90
C ARG A 73 -1.60 -15.88 -10.50
N TYR A 74 -1.42 -14.57 -10.32
CA TYR A 74 -0.13 -14.02 -9.93
C TYR A 74 0.24 -14.35 -8.49
N HIS A 75 -0.72 -14.44 -7.56
CA HIS A 75 -0.44 -14.96 -6.22
C HIS A 75 0.16 -16.38 -6.29
N LYS A 76 -0.47 -17.30 -7.02
CA LYS A 76 0.01 -18.68 -7.16
C LYS A 76 1.41 -18.75 -7.77
N LEU A 77 1.65 -18.00 -8.85
CA LEU A 77 2.94 -17.99 -9.54
C LEU A 77 4.05 -17.39 -8.65
N ASN A 78 3.78 -16.25 -8.01
CA ASN A 78 4.76 -15.55 -7.19
C ASN A 78 5.04 -16.31 -5.89
N LYS A 79 4.01 -16.86 -5.24
CA LYS A 79 4.18 -17.72 -4.06
C LYS A 79 5.08 -18.91 -4.38
N LYS A 80 4.82 -19.61 -5.49
CA LYS A 80 5.69 -20.72 -5.93
C LYS A 80 7.13 -20.27 -6.18
N ALA A 81 7.33 -19.14 -6.85
CA ALA A 81 8.68 -18.61 -7.10
C ALA A 81 9.43 -18.28 -5.80
N ILE A 82 8.73 -17.73 -4.80
CA ILE A 82 9.29 -17.45 -3.47
C ILE A 82 9.66 -18.75 -2.73
N GLU A 83 8.80 -19.77 -2.79
CA GLU A 83 9.07 -21.10 -2.23
C GLU A 83 10.26 -21.78 -2.91
N ASP A 84 10.37 -21.70 -4.24
CA ASP A 84 11.47 -22.25 -5.01
C ASP A 84 12.81 -21.54 -4.72
N LEU A 85 12.77 -20.28 -4.26
CA LEU A 85 13.93 -19.54 -3.74
C LEU A 85 14.29 -19.91 -2.29
N ASN A 86 13.53 -20.81 -1.66
CA ASN A 86 13.66 -21.22 -0.27
C ASN A 86 13.55 -20.05 0.73
N ILE A 87 12.68 -19.08 0.43
CA ILE A 87 12.36 -17.98 1.33
C ILE A 87 11.21 -18.41 2.23
N GLU A 88 11.41 -18.33 3.55
CA GLU A 88 10.50 -18.94 4.51
C GLU A 88 9.77 -17.89 5.38
N PHE A 89 8.49 -17.70 5.04
CA PHE A 89 7.55 -16.89 5.83
C PHE A 89 6.85 -17.73 6.90
N SER A 90 6.58 -17.11 8.05
CA SER A 90 5.64 -17.65 9.03
C SER A 90 4.22 -17.69 8.45
N LEU A 91 3.86 -16.67 7.65
CA LEU A 91 2.67 -16.69 6.80
C LEU A 91 2.88 -15.82 5.56
N PHE A 92 2.57 -16.37 4.38
CA PHE A 92 2.47 -15.64 3.12
C PHE A 92 1.02 -15.73 2.61
N THR A 93 0.23 -14.66 2.84
CA THR A 93 -1.22 -14.61 2.59
C THR A 93 -1.56 -13.68 1.41
N LYS A 94 -2.74 -13.07 1.40
CA LYS A 94 -3.22 -12.13 0.39
C LYS A 94 -4.13 -11.07 1.01
N THR A 95 -4.21 -9.88 0.41
CA THR A 95 -5.11 -8.81 0.89
C THR A 95 -6.57 -9.05 0.52
N HIS A 96 -6.89 -9.84 -0.51
CA HIS A 96 -8.29 -10.19 -0.85
C HIS A 96 -8.81 -11.38 -0.01
N THR A 97 -8.91 -11.21 1.32
CA THR A 97 -9.43 -12.22 2.25
C THR A 97 -10.40 -11.62 3.27
N ASP A 98 -11.36 -12.42 3.75
CA ASP A 98 -12.31 -12.00 4.79
C ASP A 98 -11.61 -11.50 6.06
N ASN A 99 -10.51 -12.17 6.45
CA ASN A 99 -9.71 -11.75 7.60
C ASN A 99 -9.13 -10.34 7.40
N HIS A 100 -8.56 -10.08 6.23
CA HIS A 100 -8.01 -8.76 5.93
C HIS A 100 -9.11 -7.69 5.90
N PHE A 101 -10.25 -7.98 5.27
CA PHE A 101 -11.38 -7.06 5.18
C PHE A 101 -11.88 -6.65 6.56
N GLN A 102 -12.07 -7.63 7.45
CA GLN A 102 -12.52 -7.38 8.83
C GLN A 102 -11.55 -6.48 9.61
N VAL A 103 -10.25 -6.71 9.48
CA VAL A 103 -9.23 -5.91 10.18
C VAL A 103 -9.19 -4.48 9.63
N VAL A 104 -9.26 -4.31 8.31
CA VAL A 104 -9.31 -2.99 7.67
C VAL A 104 -10.58 -2.24 8.06
N HIS A 105 -11.73 -2.90 8.06
CA HIS A 105 -13.00 -2.31 8.48
C HIS A 105 -12.95 -1.86 9.94
N ASN A 106 -12.38 -2.68 10.82
CA ASN A 106 -12.22 -2.33 12.23
C ASN A 106 -11.36 -1.08 12.42
N ILE A 107 -10.18 -1.02 11.78
CA ILE A 107 -9.30 0.16 11.85
C ILE A 107 -9.98 1.39 11.23
N PHE A 108 -10.63 1.24 10.08
CA PHE A 108 -11.34 2.33 9.42
C PHE A 108 -12.41 2.93 10.33
N LEU A 109 -13.28 2.09 10.91
CA LEU A 109 -14.36 2.54 11.80
C LEU A 109 -13.82 3.17 13.09
N ASP A 110 -12.74 2.61 13.66
CA ASP A 110 -12.11 3.18 14.87
C ASP A 110 -11.51 4.57 14.60
N LEU A 111 -10.76 4.73 13.51
CA LEU A 111 -10.20 6.02 13.10
C LEU A 111 -11.30 7.05 12.77
N LEU A 112 -12.39 6.61 12.15
CA LEU A 112 -13.56 7.45 11.90
C LEU A 112 -14.20 7.92 13.21
N ASN A 113 -14.45 7.01 14.15
CA ASN A 113 -15.06 7.33 15.45
C ASN A 113 -14.18 8.28 16.29
N LYS A 114 -12.85 8.20 16.14
CA LYS A 114 -11.89 9.10 16.79
C LYS A 114 -11.70 10.45 16.07
N GLY A 115 -12.37 10.66 14.93
CA GLY A 115 -12.29 11.91 14.16
C GLY A 115 -11.02 12.08 13.34
N TYR A 116 -10.26 10.99 13.12
CA TYR A 116 -9.08 10.98 12.24
C TYR A 116 -9.43 10.76 10.78
N LEU A 117 -10.66 10.35 10.48
CA LEU A 117 -11.21 10.31 9.12
C LEU A 117 -12.33 11.33 8.96
N TYR A 118 -12.40 11.99 7.80
CA TYR A 118 -13.47 12.93 7.47
C TYR A 118 -13.83 12.85 5.98
N GLN A 119 -15.04 13.30 5.62
CA GLN A 119 -15.46 13.35 4.23
C GLN A 119 -15.11 14.71 3.60
N LYS A 120 -14.71 14.68 2.33
CA LYS A 120 -14.50 15.87 1.51
C LYS A 120 -14.95 15.59 0.07
N ASP A 121 -15.63 16.56 -0.54
CA ASP A 121 -15.97 16.54 -1.95
C ASP A 121 -14.71 16.77 -2.81
N THR A 122 -14.59 16.00 -3.88
CA THR A 122 -13.51 16.11 -4.85
C THR A 122 -14.08 16.08 -6.26
N LEU A 123 -13.44 16.80 -7.19
CA LEU A 123 -13.77 16.73 -8.61
C LEU A 123 -12.93 15.63 -9.26
N GLN A 124 -13.59 14.73 -9.99
CA GLN A 124 -12.94 13.66 -10.74
C GLN A 124 -13.56 13.52 -12.13
N TYR A 125 -12.79 12.97 -13.07
CA TYR A 125 -13.30 12.61 -14.37
C TYR A 125 -14.32 11.47 -14.27
N PHE A 126 -15.44 11.63 -14.97
CA PHE A 126 -16.51 10.66 -15.09
C PHE A 126 -16.80 10.38 -16.56
N CYS A 127 -16.89 9.12 -16.94
CA CYS A 127 -17.30 8.75 -18.28
C CYS A 127 -18.82 8.54 -18.35
N PRO A 128 -19.59 9.38 -19.07
CA PRO A 128 -21.04 9.22 -19.18
C PRO A 128 -21.45 7.97 -19.96
N HIS A 129 -20.58 7.46 -20.85
CA HIS A 129 -20.85 6.23 -21.61
C HIS A 129 -20.57 4.96 -20.80
N CYS A 130 -19.48 4.92 -20.05
CA CYS A 130 -19.13 3.77 -19.21
C CYS A 130 -19.81 3.81 -17.83
N ASP A 131 -20.50 4.91 -17.51
CA ASP A 131 -21.18 5.17 -16.24
C ASP A 131 -20.27 4.92 -15.01
N LYS A 132 -19.03 5.42 -15.07
CA LYS A 132 -18.05 5.26 -14.00
C LYS A 132 -17.08 6.42 -13.90
N PHE A 133 -16.60 6.67 -12.68
CA PHE A 133 -15.44 7.53 -12.45
C PHE A 133 -14.19 6.90 -13.05
N LEU A 134 -13.30 7.76 -13.55
CA LEU A 134 -12.06 7.38 -14.21
C LEU A 134 -10.90 7.75 -13.29
N PRO A 135 -10.23 6.77 -12.65
CA PRO A 135 -8.90 6.99 -12.10
C PRO A 135 -7.98 7.58 -13.16
N ASP A 136 -6.94 8.31 -12.75
CA ASP A 136 -6.06 9.05 -13.68
C ASP A 136 -5.56 8.18 -14.85
N ARG A 137 -5.24 6.91 -14.60
CA ARG A 137 -4.77 5.96 -15.63
C ARG A 137 -5.82 5.55 -16.67
N TYR A 138 -7.08 5.90 -16.47
CA TYR A 138 -8.20 5.68 -17.39
C TYR A 138 -8.58 6.94 -18.18
N VAL A 139 -7.78 8.01 -18.02
CA VAL A 139 -7.90 9.24 -18.80
C VAL A 139 -6.62 9.41 -19.62
N GLU A 140 -6.80 9.62 -20.92
CA GLU A 140 -5.75 10.02 -21.85
C GLU A 140 -6.11 11.39 -22.45
N GLY A 141 -5.10 12.16 -22.82
CA GLY A 141 -5.32 13.48 -23.42
C GLY A 141 -4.03 14.18 -23.79
N ILE A 142 -4.15 15.46 -24.13
CA ILE A 142 -3.05 16.29 -24.61
C ILE A 142 -2.49 17.11 -23.45
N CYS A 143 -1.15 17.10 -23.30
CA CYS A 143 -0.45 17.91 -22.32
C CYS A 143 -0.70 19.41 -22.57
N PRO A 144 -1.31 20.16 -21.65
CA PRO A 144 -1.53 21.60 -21.81
C PRO A 144 -0.23 22.43 -21.87
N SER A 145 0.91 21.86 -21.45
CA SER A 145 2.18 22.59 -21.38
C SER A 145 3.16 22.31 -22.52
N CYS A 146 3.14 21.13 -23.13
CA CYS A 146 4.06 20.80 -24.23
C CYS A 146 3.38 20.22 -25.47
N GLY A 147 2.05 20.00 -25.44
CA GLY A 147 1.31 19.46 -26.56
C GLY A 147 1.50 17.96 -26.82
N ASN A 148 2.13 17.21 -25.90
CA ASN A 148 2.21 15.74 -26.01
C ASN A 148 0.80 15.14 -26.08
N GLU A 149 0.47 14.44 -27.16
CA GLU A 149 -0.89 13.93 -27.42
C GLU A 149 -1.22 12.64 -26.67
N GLU A 150 -0.21 11.95 -26.14
CA GLU A 150 -0.34 10.65 -25.47
C GLU A 150 -0.06 10.76 -23.96
N VAL A 151 -0.59 11.80 -23.30
CA VAL A 151 -0.51 11.87 -21.83
C VAL A 151 -1.52 10.92 -21.24
N ARG A 152 -1.06 10.09 -20.30
CA ARG A 152 -1.91 9.20 -19.52
C ARG A 152 -1.63 9.39 -18.04
N GLY A 153 -2.68 9.61 -17.24
CA GLY A 153 -2.52 9.80 -15.81
C GLY A 153 -2.33 11.26 -15.39
N ASP A 154 -1.67 11.43 -14.25
CA ASP A 154 -1.44 12.68 -13.54
C ASP A 154 -0.06 13.29 -13.83
N GLN A 155 0.71 12.75 -14.78
CA GLN A 155 2.02 13.28 -15.15
C GLN A 155 2.32 13.09 -16.65
N CYS A 156 2.90 14.11 -17.29
CA CYS A 156 3.41 14.03 -18.65
C CYS A 156 4.85 13.53 -18.66
N GLU A 157 5.08 12.37 -19.27
CA GLU A 157 6.41 11.76 -19.40
C GLU A 157 7.39 12.61 -20.23
N LEU A 158 6.89 13.45 -21.15
CA LEU A 158 7.75 14.26 -22.03
C LEU A 158 8.32 15.50 -21.33
N CYS A 159 7.50 16.23 -20.56
CA CYS A 159 7.92 17.50 -19.94
C CYS A 159 7.91 17.47 -18.40
N GLY A 160 7.49 16.36 -17.79
CA GLY A 160 7.45 16.15 -16.35
C GLY A 160 6.32 16.86 -15.62
N LYS A 161 5.47 17.66 -16.30
CA LYS A 161 4.35 18.37 -15.67
C LYS A 161 3.35 17.39 -15.07
N THR A 162 2.95 17.64 -13.83
CA THR A 162 1.85 16.93 -13.17
C THR A 162 0.51 17.65 -13.37
N PHE A 163 -0.58 16.91 -13.35
CA PHE A 163 -1.93 17.38 -13.63
C PHE A 163 -2.86 17.09 -12.47
N GLU A 164 -3.70 18.06 -12.11
CA GLU A 164 -4.91 17.78 -11.35
C GLU A 164 -6.08 17.43 -12.29
N GLY A 165 -7.12 16.78 -11.76
CA GLY A 165 -8.28 16.39 -12.55
C GLY A 165 -8.88 17.58 -13.30
N GLY A 166 -9.13 17.43 -14.60
CA GLY A 166 -9.66 18.47 -15.47
C GLY A 166 -8.62 19.24 -16.30
N GLU A 167 -7.31 19.02 -16.10
CA GLU A 167 -6.28 19.79 -16.81
C GLU A 167 -5.89 19.28 -18.22
N LEU A 168 -6.29 18.06 -18.59
CA LEU A 168 -5.90 17.48 -19.88
C LEU A 168 -6.76 18.07 -21.00
N ILE A 169 -6.11 18.56 -22.05
CA ILE A 169 -6.79 19.03 -23.26
C ILE A 169 -7.31 17.80 -24.02
N GLU A 170 -8.55 17.86 -24.51
CA GLU A 170 -9.18 16.72 -25.21
C GLU A 170 -9.09 15.41 -24.44
N ALA A 171 -9.36 15.48 -23.13
CA ALA A 171 -9.43 14.29 -22.28
C ALA A 171 -10.40 13.26 -22.89
N ARG A 172 -10.00 12.00 -22.87
CA ARG A 172 -10.72 10.86 -23.41
C ARG A 172 -10.66 9.69 -22.45
N CYS A 173 -11.78 8.97 -22.37
CA CYS A 173 -11.85 7.73 -21.62
C CYS A 173 -11.09 6.62 -22.38
N VAL A 174 -10.09 6.01 -21.74
CA VAL A 174 -9.29 4.91 -22.34
C VAL A 174 -10.15 3.71 -22.76
N HIS A 175 -11.35 3.54 -22.17
CA HIS A 175 -12.22 2.40 -22.47
C HIS A 175 -13.11 2.57 -23.70
N CYS A 176 -13.57 3.80 -23.97
CA CYS A 176 -14.62 4.04 -24.98
C CYS A 176 -14.43 5.33 -25.78
N ASP A 177 -13.30 6.00 -25.61
CA ASP A 177 -12.91 7.25 -26.29
C ASP A 177 -13.84 8.45 -26.03
N THR A 178 -14.89 8.27 -25.23
CA THR A 178 -15.83 9.34 -24.86
C THR A 178 -15.11 10.39 -24.03
N SER A 179 -15.35 11.68 -24.34
CA SER A 179 -14.87 12.79 -23.53
C SER A 179 -15.47 12.73 -22.13
N PRO A 180 -14.66 12.59 -21.08
CA PRO A 180 -15.15 12.56 -19.72
C PRO A 180 -15.56 13.96 -19.27
N GLU A 181 -16.51 14.02 -18.34
CA GLU A 181 -16.92 15.25 -17.67
C GLU A 181 -16.45 15.26 -16.23
N MET A 182 -16.27 16.44 -15.64
CA MET A 182 -15.93 16.56 -14.22
C MET A 182 -17.19 16.39 -13.39
N ARG A 183 -17.20 15.41 -12.48
CA ARG A 183 -18.26 15.23 -11.48
C ARG A 183 -17.70 15.30 -10.08
N GLU A 184 -18.50 15.84 -9.16
CA GLU A 184 -18.19 15.78 -7.74
C GLU A 184 -18.42 14.37 -7.20
N THR A 185 -17.48 13.90 -6.38
CA THR A 185 -17.55 12.65 -5.64
C THR A 185 -17.02 12.85 -4.23
N LYS A 186 -17.67 12.21 -3.26
CA LYS A 186 -17.25 12.24 -1.86
C LYS A 186 -16.22 11.15 -1.58
N HIS A 187 -15.13 11.53 -0.93
CA HIS A 187 -14.16 10.58 -0.39
C HIS A 187 -13.95 10.80 1.10
N TYR A 188 -13.64 9.70 1.78
CA TYR A 188 -13.03 9.76 3.11
C TYR A 188 -11.54 10.07 2.97
N PHE A 189 -11.08 11.00 3.79
CA PHE A 189 -9.69 11.42 3.93
C PHE A 189 -9.16 11.02 5.30
N ILE A 190 -7.91 10.58 5.36
CA ILE A 190 -7.18 10.48 6.63
C ILE A 190 -6.55 11.83 6.95
N LYS A 191 -6.71 12.25 8.19
CA LYS A 191 -6.20 13.51 8.73
C LYS A 191 -4.72 13.42 9.10
N LEU A 192 -3.84 13.13 8.12
CA LEU A 192 -2.39 12.97 8.33
C LEU A 192 -1.77 14.21 8.99
N SER A 193 -2.29 15.39 8.69
CA SER A 193 -1.89 16.65 9.33
C SER A 193 -1.97 16.58 10.87
N ALA A 194 -2.91 15.83 11.44
CA ALA A 194 -3.04 15.65 12.89
C ALA A 194 -1.90 14.82 13.51
N PHE A 195 -1.14 14.09 12.70
CA PHE A 195 -0.03 13.23 13.13
C PHE A 195 1.34 13.84 12.85
N GLN A 196 1.41 15.08 12.34
CA GLN A 196 2.64 15.79 12.06
C GLN A 196 3.62 15.80 13.25
N GLU A 197 3.22 16.41 14.38
CA GLU A 197 4.06 16.52 15.57
C GLU A 197 4.36 15.16 16.23
N PRO A 198 3.37 14.25 16.40
CA PRO A 198 3.63 12.90 16.89
C PRO A 198 4.67 12.13 16.06
N LEU A 199 4.66 12.28 14.73
CA LEU A 199 5.61 11.62 13.84
C LEU A 199 7.00 12.26 13.92
N ILE A 200 7.10 13.58 13.98
CA ILE A 200 8.37 14.28 14.24
C ILE A 200 8.98 13.77 15.55
N ASP A 201 8.18 13.71 16.61
CA ASP A 201 8.63 13.25 17.92
C ASP A 201 9.08 11.79 17.90
N TRP A 202 8.36 10.93 17.19
CA TRP A 202 8.71 9.51 17.05
C TRP A 202 9.95 9.29 16.19
N VAL A 203 10.20 10.09 15.16
CA VAL A 203 11.37 9.92 14.26
C VAL A 203 12.67 10.42 14.91
N LYS A 204 12.60 11.36 15.86
CA LYS A 204 13.78 12.05 16.43
C LYS A 204 14.84 11.10 16.98
N ASP A 205 14.44 9.99 17.61
CA ASP A 205 15.33 9.05 18.30
C ASP A 205 15.75 7.84 17.44
N LYS A 206 15.35 7.82 16.17
CA LYS A 206 15.64 6.73 15.21
C LYS A 206 17.03 6.87 14.59
N GLU A 207 18.06 7.10 15.42
CA GLU A 207 19.46 7.23 14.97
C GLU A 207 20.01 5.95 14.31
N HIS A 208 19.42 4.79 14.60
CA HIS A 208 19.81 3.52 14.00
C HIS A 208 19.24 3.31 12.59
N TRP A 209 18.28 4.13 12.15
CA TRP A 209 17.78 4.04 10.77
C TRP A 209 18.87 4.39 9.77
N ARG A 210 18.79 3.79 8.58
CA ARG A 210 19.64 4.20 7.46
C ARG A 210 19.46 5.70 7.20
N SER A 211 20.57 6.41 6.99
CA SER A 211 20.55 7.87 6.82
C SER A 211 19.64 8.32 5.67
N SER A 212 19.56 7.56 4.57
CA SER A 212 18.65 7.85 3.46
C SER A 212 17.18 7.78 3.87
N VAL A 213 16.80 6.79 4.69
CA VAL A 213 15.42 6.62 5.19
C VAL A 213 15.06 7.74 6.15
N LYS A 214 15.96 8.05 7.09
CA LYS A 214 15.75 9.11 8.08
C LYS A 214 15.62 10.48 7.40
N LEU A 215 16.56 10.83 6.52
CA LEU A 215 16.54 12.11 5.80
C LEU A 215 15.32 12.23 4.90
N PHE A 216 14.96 11.18 4.16
CA PHE A 216 13.77 11.19 3.31
C PHE A 216 12.49 11.42 4.13
N THR A 217 12.38 10.74 5.28
CA THR A 217 11.23 10.90 6.19
C THR A 217 11.18 12.30 6.80
N GLN A 218 12.33 12.84 7.23
CA GLN A 218 12.43 14.20 7.78
C GLN A 218 12.00 15.25 6.75
N ASN A 219 12.47 15.16 5.50
CA ASN A 219 12.07 16.08 4.44
C ASN A 219 10.55 16.06 4.19
N TRP A 220 9.92 14.88 4.25
CA TRP A 220 8.46 14.76 4.14
C TRP A 220 7.73 15.43 5.29
N LEU A 221 8.24 15.30 6.52
CA LEU A 221 7.67 15.94 7.70
C LEU A 221 7.88 17.46 7.66
N GLU A 222 9.06 17.94 7.31
CA GLU A 222 9.37 19.37 7.20
C GLU A 222 8.49 20.08 6.15
N ALA A 223 8.10 19.38 5.08
CA ALA A 223 7.20 19.91 4.05
C ALA A 223 5.75 20.09 4.52
N GLY A 224 5.35 19.48 5.65
CA GLY A 224 3.99 19.50 6.18
C GLY A 224 3.07 18.46 5.55
N LEU A 225 2.59 17.52 6.37
CA LEU A 225 1.74 16.42 5.94
C LEU A 225 0.36 16.90 5.48
N GLN A 226 0.00 16.53 4.25
CA GLN A 226 -1.30 16.79 3.67
C GLN A 226 -2.24 15.61 3.90
N ASP A 227 -3.50 15.90 4.18
CA ASP A 227 -4.54 14.88 4.31
C ASP A 227 -4.79 14.20 2.96
N ARG A 228 -5.00 12.88 2.96
CA ARG A 228 -5.08 12.09 1.73
C ARG A 228 -6.38 11.29 1.63
N PRO A 229 -6.99 11.17 0.44
CA PRO A 229 -8.19 10.35 0.25
C PRO A 229 -7.84 8.86 0.36
N ILE A 230 -8.57 8.14 1.21
CA ILE A 230 -8.41 6.71 1.50
C ILE A 230 -9.53 5.85 0.90
N THR A 231 -10.35 6.44 0.03
CA THR A 231 -11.40 5.72 -0.71
C THR A 231 -11.26 5.98 -2.21
N ARG A 232 -11.79 5.08 -3.03
CA ARG A 232 -11.79 5.17 -4.49
C ARG A 232 -13.13 4.73 -5.05
N ASP A 233 -13.54 5.38 -6.14
CA ASP A 233 -14.69 5.01 -6.94
C ASP A 233 -14.30 3.84 -7.87
N MET A 234 -14.35 2.63 -7.33
CA MET A 234 -13.98 1.40 -8.03
C MET A 234 -14.77 0.22 -7.47
N SER A 235 -15.03 -0.79 -8.30
CA SER A 235 -15.69 -2.03 -7.89
C SER A 235 -14.73 -3.10 -7.34
N TRP A 236 -13.43 -3.01 -7.63
CA TRP A 236 -12.42 -3.97 -7.17
C TRP A 236 -11.60 -3.41 -6.00
N GLY A 237 -11.79 -3.99 -4.81
CA GLY A 237 -11.16 -3.54 -3.57
C GLY A 237 -11.91 -4.04 -2.34
N ILE A 238 -11.57 -3.49 -1.18
CA ILE A 238 -12.32 -3.71 0.06
C ILE A 238 -13.46 -2.69 0.13
N PRO A 239 -14.74 -3.08 0.18
CA PRO A 239 -15.85 -2.13 0.27
C PRO A 239 -15.74 -1.24 1.51
N VAL A 240 -16.19 0.01 1.43
CA VAL A 240 -16.28 0.90 2.60
C VAL A 240 -17.34 0.35 3.57
N PRO A 241 -17.04 0.18 4.88
CA PRO A 241 -17.96 -0.46 5.84
C PRO A 241 -19.03 0.49 6.38
N LEU A 242 -19.66 1.27 5.48
CA LEU A 242 -20.70 2.24 5.81
C LEU A 242 -21.86 2.11 4.83
N ALA A 243 -23.09 2.18 5.33
CA ALA A 243 -24.29 2.11 4.49
C ALA A 243 -24.32 3.26 3.46
N GLY A 244 -24.68 2.96 2.22
CA GLY A 244 -24.73 3.95 1.13
C GLY A 244 -23.36 4.28 0.53
N GLN A 245 -22.33 3.46 0.75
CA GLN A 245 -20.98 3.59 0.18
C GLN A 245 -20.56 2.34 -0.62
N GLU A 246 -21.54 1.57 -1.12
CA GLU A 246 -21.33 0.26 -1.76
C GLU A 246 -20.52 0.33 -3.06
N GLU A 247 -20.51 1.49 -3.73
CA GLU A 247 -19.75 1.74 -4.96
C GLU A 247 -18.31 2.22 -4.71
N LYS A 248 -17.90 2.31 -3.44
CA LYS A 248 -16.56 2.75 -3.05
C LYS A 248 -15.80 1.66 -2.36
N VAL A 249 -14.50 1.64 -2.65
CA VAL A 249 -13.54 0.77 -1.97
C VAL A 249 -12.53 1.58 -1.19
N ILE A 250 -11.98 0.97 -0.14
CA ILE A 250 -10.81 1.46 0.58
C ILE A 250 -9.62 1.45 -0.38
N TYR A 251 -8.89 2.55 -0.43
CA TYR A 251 -7.78 2.70 -1.35
C TYR A 251 -6.61 1.81 -0.94
N VAL A 252 -6.05 1.09 -1.91
CA VAL A 252 -5.01 0.06 -1.73
C VAL A 252 -3.86 0.48 -0.81
N TRP A 253 -3.31 1.69 -0.93
CA TRP A 253 -2.18 2.07 -0.07
C TRP A 253 -2.56 2.12 1.42
N PHE A 254 -3.82 2.40 1.75
CA PHE A 254 -4.29 2.47 3.14
C PHE A 254 -4.50 1.07 3.70
N GLU A 255 -5.11 0.15 2.93
CA GLU A 255 -5.36 -1.21 3.39
C GLU A 255 -4.12 -2.12 3.32
N ALA A 256 -3.26 -1.98 2.32
CA ALA A 256 -2.09 -2.84 2.16
C ALA A 256 -1.13 -2.79 3.35
N VAL A 257 -0.92 -1.62 3.96
CA VAL A 257 -0.07 -1.49 5.16
C VAL A 257 -0.71 -2.13 6.41
N ILE A 258 -2.04 -2.19 6.48
CA ILE A 258 -2.79 -2.95 7.50
C ILE A 258 -2.60 -4.46 7.30
N GLY A 259 -2.22 -4.88 6.09
CA GLY A 259 -1.93 -6.25 5.71
C GLY A 259 -1.04 -6.96 6.73
N TYR A 260 0.02 -6.31 7.22
CA TYR A 260 0.95 -6.93 8.17
C TYR A 260 0.28 -7.37 9.48
N LEU A 261 -0.61 -6.53 10.01
CA LEU A 261 -1.38 -6.84 11.21
C LEU A 261 -2.35 -7.97 10.92
N SER A 262 -3.11 -7.87 9.83
CA SER A 262 -4.08 -8.89 9.47
C SER A 262 -3.44 -10.26 9.21
N ALA A 263 -2.26 -10.31 8.58
CA ALA A 263 -1.49 -11.53 8.35
C ALA A 263 -1.00 -12.11 9.67
N SER A 264 -0.58 -11.28 10.62
CA SER A 264 -0.20 -11.75 11.96
C SER A 264 -1.39 -12.35 12.71
N MET A 265 -2.57 -11.73 12.61
CA MET A 265 -3.81 -12.24 13.20
C MET A 265 -4.26 -13.54 12.53
N GLU A 266 -4.12 -13.65 11.21
CA GLU A 266 -4.41 -14.87 10.47
C GLU A 266 -3.47 -16.00 10.86
N TRP A 267 -2.16 -15.71 10.96
CA TRP A 267 -1.15 -16.65 11.42
C TRP A 267 -1.52 -17.21 12.80
N ALA A 268 -1.86 -16.33 13.75
CA ALA A 268 -2.26 -16.71 15.10
C ALA A 268 -3.47 -17.67 15.09
N LYS A 269 -4.53 -17.34 14.32
CA LYS A 269 -5.70 -18.21 14.14
C LYS A 269 -5.32 -19.59 13.57
N GLN A 270 -4.46 -19.63 12.55
CA GLN A 270 -4.02 -20.89 11.93
C GLN A 270 -3.15 -21.76 12.86
N HIS A 271 -2.50 -21.16 13.86
CA HIS A 271 -1.62 -21.84 14.81
C HIS A 271 -2.31 -22.21 16.14
N GLY A 272 -3.64 -22.08 16.22
CA GLY A 272 -4.44 -22.58 17.34
C GLY A 272 -4.58 -21.64 18.54
N ASP A 273 -3.93 -20.47 18.51
CA ASP A 273 -4.09 -19.40 19.50
C ASP A 273 -4.34 -18.07 18.78
N ALA A 274 -5.62 -17.68 18.69
CA ALA A 274 -6.05 -16.49 17.97
C ALA A 274 -5.49 -15.18 18.56
N ASP A 275 -4.94 -15.19 19.77
CA ASP A 275 -4.37 -14.02 20.44
C ASP A 275 -2.83 -13.99 20.41
N ALA A 276 -2.18 -15.04 19.89
CA ALA A 276 -0.71 -15.13 19.83
C ALA A 276 -0.04 -13.95 19.10
N TRP A 277 -0.73 -13.32 18.15
CA TRP A 277 -0.23 -12.14 17.44
C TRP A 277 0.02 -10.95 18.36
N LYS A 278 -0.77 -10.80 19.45
CA LYS A 278 -0.64 -9.66 20.39
C LYS A 278 0.76 -9.60 20.98
N ALA A 279 1.36 -10.75 21.28
CA ALA A 279 2.71 -10.83 21.83
C ALA A 279 3.79 -10.24 20.89
N TYR A 280 3.52 -10.08 19.60
CA TYR A 280 4.43 -9.43 18.64
C TYR A 280 4.10 -7.94 18.41
N TRP A 281 2.85 -7.55 18.63
CA TRP A 281 2.34 -6.23 18.26
C TRP A 281 2.12 -5.29 19.44
N THR A 282 1.99 -5.79 20.68
CA THR A 282 1.63 -4.95 21.85
C THR A 282 2.69 -4.92 22.95
N ASP A 283 3.66 -5.84 22.94
CA ASP A 283 4.75 -5.87 23.92
C ASP A 283 5.81 -4.81 23.54
N PRO A 284 6.06 -3.77 24.35
CA PRO A 284 7.00 -2.70 24.02
C PRO A 284 8.46 -3.15 23.82
N SER A 285 8.82 -4.35 24.30
CA SER A 285 10.16 -4.92 24.10
C SER A 285 10.35 -5.52 22.71
N VAL A 286 9.26 -5.81 21.98
CA VAL A 286 9.30 -6.39 20.65
C VAL A 286 9.63 -5.32 19.61
N ARG A 287 10.57 -5.67 18.73
CA ARG A 287 11.00 -4.82 17.62
C ARG A 287 10.37 -5.30 16.31
N GLY A 288 9.64 -4.40 15.65
CA GLY A 288 9.08 -4.60 14.32
C GLY A 288 10.00 -4.04 13.23
N TYR A 289 10.44 -4.88 12.31
CA TYR A 289 11.31 -4.53 11.19
C TYR A 289 10.52 -4.59 9.87
N TYR A 290 10.54 -3.51 9.10
CA TYR A 290 9.75 -3.38 7.87
C TYR A 290 10.67 -3.31 6.64
N PHE A 291 10.85 -4.44 5.95
CA PHE A 291 11.75 -4.56 4.80
C PHE A 291 11.06 -4.20 3.49
N LEU A 292 11.64 -3.26 2.75
CA LEU A 292 11.03 -2.67 1.57
C LEU A 292 12.04 -2.11 0.55
N GLY A 293 11.55 -1.76 -0.65
CA GLY A 293 12.28 -0.92 -1.59
C GLY A 293 12.03 0.56 -1.30
N LYS A 294 12.99 1.45 -1.61
CA LYS A 294 12.96 2.87 -1.21
C LYS A 294 11.66 3.65 -1.50
N ASP A 295 10.95 3.32 -2.58
CA ASP A 295 9.71 4.00 -2.95
C ASP A 295 8.60 3.81 -1.90
N ASN A 296 8.74 2.78 -1.05
CA ASN A 296 7.78 2.48 0.01
C ASN A 296 8.06 3.17 1.34
N ILE A 297 9.13 3.99 1.45
CA ILE A 297 9.52 4.63 2.71
C ILE A 297 8.37 5.44 3.32
N PRO A 298 7.68 6.38 2.62
CA PRO A 298 6.61 7.18 3.22
C PRO A 298 5.46 6.35 3.75
N PHE A 299 5.14 5.23 3.09
CA PHE A 299 4.05 4.37 3.55
C PHE A 299 4.37 3.73 4.92
N HIS A 300 5.65 3.53 5.23
CA HIS A 300 6.08 2.83 6.45
C HIS A 300 6.68 3.74 7.51
N THR A 301 7.04 4.99 7.17
CA THR A 301 7.56 5.98 8.11
C THR A 301 6.61 7.14 8.36
N ILE A 302 5.53 7.28 7.59
CA ILE A 302 4.52 8.33 7.78
C ILE A 302 3.13 7.70 7.91
N ILE A 303 2.67 7.04 6.85
CA ILE A 303 1.28 6.60 6.74
C ILE A 303 0.95 5.51 7.75
N TRP A 304 1.69 4.40 7.74
CA TRP A 304 1.44 3.28 8.62
C TRP A 304 1.60 3.65 10.10
N PRO A 305 2.67 4.36 10.51
CA PRO A 305 2.77 4.90 11.87
C PRO A 305 1.61 5.83 12.25
N ALA A 306 1.11 6.71 11.37
CA ALA A 306 -0.06 7.55 11.65
C ALA A 306 -1.32 6.71 11.88
N ILE A 307 -1.56 5.68 11.06
CA ILE A 307 -2.67 4.73 11.24
C ILE A 307 -2.54 4.03 12.60
N LEU A 308 -1.36 3.52 12.93
CA LEU A 308 -1.08 2.86 14.20
C LEU A 308 -1.24 3.80 15.41
N MET A 309 -0.79 5.05 15.32
CA MET A 309 -0.95 6.06 16.36
C MET A 309 -2.43 6.40 16.59
N GLY A 310 -3.20 6.56 15.51
CA GLY A 310 -4.64 6.84 15.60
C GLY A 310 -5.43 5.67 16.16
N TYR A 311 -5.09 4.45 15.74
CA TYR A 311 -5.72 3.22 16.24
C TYR A 311 -5.33 2.94 17.71
N GLY A 312 -4.07 3.15 18.07
CA GLY A 312 -3.54 2.99 19.42
C GLY A 312 -3.34 1.54 19.86
N GLY A 313 -2.59 1.35 20.94
CA GLY A 313 -2.38 0.03 21.56
C GLY A 313 -1.46 -0.94 20.80
N LEU A 314 -0.89 -0.51 19.67
CA LEU A 314 0.04 -1.30 18.85
C LEU A 314 1.41 -0.60 18.77
N ASN A 315 2.47 -1.40 18.71
CA ASN A 315 3.84 -0.95 18.55
C ASN A 315 4.04 -0.30 17.19
N LEU A 316 4.77 0.82 17.19
CA LEU A 316 5.24 1.48 15.97
C LEU A 316 6.46 0.74 15.38
N PRO A 317 6.77 0.94 14.08
CA PRO A 317 7.97 0.40 13.47
C PRO A 317 9.23 0.72 14.29
N TYR A 318 10.04 -0.30 14.57
CA TYR A 318 11.34 -0.09 15.19
C TYR A 318 12.36 0.34 14.12
N ASP A 319 12.39 -0.36 12.99
CA ASP A 319 13.29 -0.09 11.87
C ASP A 319 12.59 -0.34 10.53
N VAL A 320 13.03 0.40 9.51
CA VAL A 320 12.49 0.32 8.15
C VAL A 320 13.64 0.13 7.15
N PRO A 321 14.23 -1.09 7.06
CA PRO A 321 15.29 -1.36 6.11
C PRO A 321 14.82 -1.21 4.66
N ALA A 322 15.21 -0.10 4.03
CA ALA A 322 14.90 0.21 2.64
C ALA A 322 16.10 -0.03 1.72
N ASN A 323 15.91 -0.81 0.66
CA ASN A 323 16.94 -1.05 -0.36
C ASN A 323 16.71 -0.23 -1.63
N GLU A 324 17.82 0.11 -2.29
CA GLU A 324 17.86 0.78 -3.58
C GLU A 324 17.44 -0.16 -4.72
N PHE A 325 17.20 0.41 -5.91
CA PHE A 325 16.88 -0.38 -7.09
C PHE A 325 18.05 -1.26 -7.51
N LEU A 326 17.73 -2.47 -7.96
CA LEU A 326 18.68 -3.31 -8.69
C LEU A 326 18.86 -2.75 -10.11
N THR A 327 20.10 -2.58 -10.53
CA THR A 327 20.45 -2.23 -11.91
C THR A 327 21.05 -3.43 -12.62
N PHE A 328 20.76 -3.56 -13.92
CA PHE A 328 21.36 -4.55 -14.79
C PHE A 328 21.93 -3.85 -16.03
N LYS A 329 23.25 -3.96 -16.23
CA LYS A 329 24.00 -3.25 -17.29
C LYS A 329 23.86 -1.72 -17.29
N GLY A 330 23.56 -1.12 -16.13
CA GLY A 330 23.42 0.33 -15.98
C GLY A 330 21.98 0.83 -16.00
N ASP A 331 21.03 0.02 -16.48
CA ASP A 331 19.61 0.34 -16.49
C ASP A 331 18.89 -0.26 -15.29
N LYS A 332 17.78 0.38 -14.89
CA LYS A 332 16.88 -0.15 -13.86
C LYS A 332 16.19 -1.41 -14.40
N VAL A 333 16.17 -2.48 -13.58
CA VAL A 333 15.46 -3.74 -13.87
C VAL A 333 13.96 -3.59 -13.78
#